data_AF-A0AAV2SSP0-F1
#
_entry.id   AF-A0AAV2SSP0-F1
#
_cell.length_a   1.000
_cell.length_b   1.000
_cell.length_c   1.000
_cell.angle_alpha   90.00
_cell.angle_beta   90.00
_cell.angle_gamma   90.00
#
_symmetry.space_group_name_H-M   'P 1'
#
loop_
_entity.id
_entity.type
_entity.pdbx_description
1 polymer ?
#
loop_
_entity_poly.entity_id
_entity_poly.type
_entity_poly.pdbx_seq_one_letter_code
_entity_poly.pdbx_strand_id
1 'polypeptide(L)'
;MWTVIRALSGKNVTSKKIVLGLIEQTSDPVEIAKAFGTHFSQVSSTGNYNPAFIRHKIDVERNIIVFPHDNGKYYNSIFTMKELTHAIKNTSNTSPGPDDVHYEMLRNLPH
;
A
#
# COMPACT_ATOMS: atom_id res chain seq x y z
N MET A 1 25.85 -31.99 -1.69
CA MET A 1 25.08 -32.21 -2.94
C MET A 1 23.57 -32.41 -2.68
N TRP A 2 23.17 -33.19 -1.67
CA TRP A 2 21.76 -33.46 -1.35
C TRP A 2 20.91 -32.24 -0.96
N THR A 3 21.52 -31.19 -0.40
CA THR A 3 20.82 -29.97 0.02
C THR A 3 20.19 -29.21 -1.15
N VAL A 4 20.87 -29.17 -2.29
CA VAL A 4 20.41 -28.49 -3.52
C VAL A 4 19.24 -29.25 -4.14
N ILE A 5 19.33 -30.58 -4.19
CA ILE A 5 18.28 -31.46 -4.69
C ILE A 5 16.99 -31.30 -3.87
N ARG A 6 17.10 -31.20 -2.53
CA ARG A 6 15.94 -30.97 -1.67
C ARG A 6 15.33 -29.57 -1.84
N ALA A 7 16.14 -28.55 -2.11
CA ALA A 7 15.68 -27.19 -2.36
C ALA A 7 14.89 -27.10 -3.68
N LEU A 8 15.41 -27.71 -4.76
CA LEU A 8 14.73 -27.76 -6.06
C LEU A 8 13.44 -28.59 -6.04
N SER A 9 13.37 -29.61 -5.19
CA SER A 9 12.19 -30.45 -5.01
C SER A 9 11.06 -29.79 -4.19
N GLY A 10 11.25 -28.56 -3.68
CA GLY A 10 10.25 -27.86 -2.85
C GLY A 10 10.05 -28.44 -1.45
N LYS A 11 10.84 -29.44 -1.04
CA LYS A 11 10.76 -30.12 0.27
C LYS A 11 11.53 -29.41 1.38
N ASN A 12 12.16 -28.28 1.06
CA ASN A 12 12.92 -27.47 2.00
C ASN A 12 12.15 -26.19 2.35
N VAL A 13 10.90 -26.34 2.79
CA VAL A 13 10.18 -25.26 3.45
C VAL A 13 10.46 -25.38 4.95
N THR A 14 11.61 -24.89 5.39
CA THR A 14 11.75 -24.53 6.80
C THR A 14 10.91 -23.28 7.00
N SER A 15 9.64 -23.46 7.35
CA SER A 15 8.80 -22.35 7.78
C SER A 15 9.41 -21.80 9.06
N LYS A 16 10.24 -20.76 8.93
CA LYS A 16 10.70 -19.99 10.08
C LYS A 16 9.45 -19.38 10.70
N LYS A 17 8.95 -19.97 11.79
CA LYS A 17 7.94 -19.33 12.62
C LYS A 17 8.56 -18.05 13.19
N ILE A 18 8.09 -16.91 12.71
CA ILE A 18 8.44 -15.62 13.29
C ILE A 18 7.68 -15.55 14.61
N VAL A 19 8.41 -15.67 15.73
CA VAL A 19 7.86 -15.53 17.07
C VAL A 19 8.11 -14.10 17.52
N LEU A 20 7.04 -13.39 17.86
CA LEU A 20 7.12 -12.00 18.28
C LEU A 20 7.46 -11.94 19.77
N GLY A 21 8.64 -11.43 20.14
CA GLY A 21 9.07 -11.32 21.55
C GLY A 21 8.37 -10.21 22.36
N LEU A 22 7.43 -9.48 21.75
CA LEU A 22 6.64 -8.42 22.40
C LEU A 22 5.43 -8.99 23.18
N ILE A 23 5.07 -10.24 22.90
CA ILE A 23 3.99 -11.02 23.52
C ILE A 23 4.62 -12.33 24.02
N GLU A 24 3.96 -13.05 24.93
CA GLU A 24 4.31 -14.45 25.19
C GLU A 24 4.47 -15.16 23.84
N GLN A 25 5.52 -16.00 23.69
CA GLN A 25 5.97 -16.56 22.40
C GLN A 25 4.83 -17.25 21.62
N THR A 26 4.07 -16.49 20.84
CA THR A 26 2.96 -16.98 20.03
C THR A 26 3.34 -17.02 18.56
N SER A 27 2.83 -18.04 17.88
CA SER A 27 2.94 -18.21 16.43
C SER A 27 1.61 -18.03 15.72
N ASP A 28 0.56 -17.61 16.43
CA ASP A 28 -0.74 -17.34 15.85
C ASP A 28 -0.75 -15.99 15.11
N PRO A 29 -1.04 -15.97 13.79
CA PRO A 29 -1.04 -14.72 13.01
C PRO A 29 -2.01 -13.66 13.54
N VAL A 30 -3.15 -14.07 14.13
CA VAL A 30 -4.16 -13.13 14.63
C VAL A 30 -3.65 -12.42 15.89
N GLU A 31 -3.07 -13.16 16.83
CA GLU A 31 -2.44 -12.57 18.02
C GLU A 31 -1.27 -11.64 17.68
N ILE A 32 -0.42 -12.04 16.72
CA ILE A 32 0.67 -11.21 16.22
C ILE A 32 0.12 -9.90 15.61
N ALA A 33 -0.91 -10.00 14.76
CA ALA A 33 -1.53 -8.82 14.16
C ALA A 33 -2.16 -7.89 15.21
N LYS A 34 -2.81 -8.44 16.23
CA LYS A 34 -3.36 -7.67 17.36
C LYS A 34 -2.25 -6.95 18.13
N ALA A 35 -1.15 -7.62 18.43
CA ALA A 35 -0.01 -7.02 19.13
C ALA A 35 0.63 -5.90 18.32
N PHE A 36 0.74 -6.04 17.01
CA PHE A 36 1.15 -4.92 16.15
C PHE A 36 0.17 -3.76 16.24
N GLY A 37 -1.13 -4.03 16.13
CA GLY A 37 -2.17 -3.01 16.23
C GLY A 37 -2.12 -2.25 17.55
N THR A 38 -1.98 -2.94 18.68
CA THR A 38 -1.87 -2.31 20.01
C THR A 38 -0.58 -1.53 20.15
N HIS A 39 0.55 -2.08 19.73
CA HIS A 39 1.84 -1.40 19.79
C HIS A 39 1.85 -0.11 18.97
N PHE A 40 1.44 -0.17 17.69
CA PHE A 40 1.40 1.01 16.84
C PHE A 40 0.38 2.04 17.31
N SER A 41 -0.76 1.60 17.85
CA SER A 41 -1.75 2.49 18.47
C SER A 41 -1.16 3.24 19.69
N GLN A 42 -0.43 2.53 20.55
CA GLN A 42 0.25 3.15 21.69
C GLN A 42 1.35 4.12 21.26
N VAL A 43 2.20 3.72 20.31
CA VAL A 43 3.29 4.57 19.80
C VAL A 43 2.74 5.83 19.13
N SER A 44 1.64 5.70 18.40
CA SER A 44 0.96 6.81 17.70
C SER A 44 -0.04 7.56 18.59
N SER A 45 -0.13 7.20 19.87
CA SER A 45 -1.00 7.91 20.80
C SER A 45 -0.40 9.28 21.14
N THR A 46 -1.26 10.29 21.25
CA THR A 46 -0.83 11.66 21.57
C THR A 46 -0.02 11.72 22.87
N GLY A 47 -0.29 10.83 23.82
CA GLY A 47 0.42 10.76 25.10
C GLY A 47 1.86 10.28 25.00
N ASN A 48 2.24 9.61 23.91
CA ASN A 48 3.60 9.11 23.69
C ASN A 48 4.46 10.08 22.85
N TYR A 49 3.88 11.20 22.39
CA TYR A 49 4.62 12.20 21.65
C TYR A 49 5.45 13.10 22.57
N ASN A 50 6.58 13.58 22.05
CA ASN A 50 7.38 14.59 22.74
C ASN A 50 6.52 15.84 23.02
N PRO A 51 6.57 16.43 24.23
CA PRO A 51 5.86 17.66 24.57
C PRO A 51 6.01 18.81 23.54
N ALA A 52 7.18 18.94 22.89
CA ALA A 52 7.40 19.93 21.84
C ALA A 52 6.51 19.66 20.60
N PHE A 53 6.40 18.40 20.19
CA PHE A 53 5.55 18.00 19.07
C PHE A 53 4.06 18.15 19.40
N ILE A 54 3.64 17.83 20.64
CA ILE A 54 2.27 18.03 21.09
C ILE A 54 1.86 19.50 20.97
N ARG A 55 2.72 20.43 21.41
CA ARG A 55 2.47 21.88 21.29
C ARG A 55 2.33 22.29 19.83
N HIS A 56 3.24 21.84 18.97
CA HIS A 56 3.19 22.11 17.54
C HIS A 56 1.91 21.57 16.89
N LYS A 57 1.54 20.31 17.16
CA LYS A 57 0.30 19.67 16.68
C LYS A 57 -0.93 20.47 17.06
N ILE A 58 -1.07 20.84 18.34
CA ILE A 58 -2.21 21.64 18.82
C ILE A 58 -2.26 22.99 18.11
N ASP A 59 -1.12 23.64 17.91
CA ASP A 59 -1.06 24.95 17.26
C ASP A 59 -1.45 24.88 15.78
N VAL A 60 -0.96 23.86 15.06
CA VAL A 60 -1.27 23.65 13.65
C VAL A 60 -2.73 23.22 13.45
N GLU A 61 -3.22 22.28 14.25
CA GLU A 61 -4.59 21.74 14.13
C GLU A 61 -5.68 22.73 14.56
N ARG A 62 -5.34 23.80 15.28
CA ARG A 62 -6.27 24.92 15.55
C ARG A 62 -6.69 25.64 14.27
N ASN A 63 -5.85 25.61 13.24
CA ASN A 63 -6.17 26.21 11.96
C ASN A 63 -7.09 25.28 11.18
N ILE A 64 -8.34 25.70 10.99
CA ILE A 64 -9.29 24.96 10.17
C ILE A 64 -8.78 24.91 8.74
N ILE A 65 -8.54 23.71 8.23
CA ILE A 65 -8.26 23.50 6.81
C ILE A 65 -9.57 23.73 6.06
N VAL A 66 -9.72 24.93 5.49
CA VAL A 66 -10.82 25.21 4.57
C VAL A 66 -10.44 24.62 3.23
N PHE A 67 -11.00 23.45 2.91
CA PHE A 67 -10.94 22.97 1.53
C PHE A 67 -11.70 23.98 0.66
N PRO A 68 -11.08 24.49 -0.42
CA PRO A 68 -11.83 25.29 -1.37
C PRO A 68 -13.05 24.49 -1.83
N HIS A 69 -14.16 25.18 -2.10
CA HIS A 69 -15.38 24.60 -2.65
C HIS A 69 -15.14 24.21 -4.12
N ASP A 70 -14.16 23.35 -4.35
CA ASP A 70 -14.09 22.55 -5.53
C ASP A 70 -15.19 21.51 -5.36
N ASN A 71 -16.32 21.67 -6.07
CA ASN A 71 -17.47 20.75 -6.07
C ASN A 71 -17.08 19.35 -6.64
N GLY A 72 -15.92 18.82 -6.29
CA GLY A 72 -15.27 17.67 -6.89
C GLY A 72 -15.01 17.84 -8.39
N LYS A 73 -14.87 19.06 -8.90
CA LYS A 73 -14.83 19.33 -10.34
C LYS A 73 -13.61 18.71 -11.03
N TYR A 74 -12.47 18.58 -10.35
CA TYR A 74 -11.28 17.98 -10.96
C TYR A 74 -11.26 16.46 -10.87
N TYR A 75 -11.67 15.89 -9.75
CA TYR A 75 -11.67 14.43 -9.59
C TYR A 75 -12.92 13.76 -10.19
N ASN A 76 -14.08 14.40 -10.04
CA ASN A 76 -15.35 13.94 -10.58
C ASN A 76 -15.71 14.62 -11.92
N SER A 77 -14.74 15.23 -12.62
CA SER A 77 -14.97 15.64 -14.01
C SER A 77 -15.27 14.44 -14.89
N ILE A 78 -16.05 14.67 -15.95
CA ILE A 78 -16.27 13.67 -16.98
C ILE A 78 -14.91 13.32 -17.62
N PHE A 79 -14.58 12.03 -17.63
CA PHE A 79 -13.39 11.50 -18.29
C PHE A 79 -13.39 11.85 -19.78
N THR A 80 -12.28 12.40 -20.25
CA THR A 80 -12.14 12.93 -21.60
C THR A 80 -11.31 12.01 -22.48
N MET A 81 -11.56 12.07 -23.80
CA MET A 81 -10.73 11.35 -24.78
C MET A 81 -9.26 11.79 -24.77
N LYS A 82 -8.97 13.04 -24.35
CA LYS A 82 -7.60 13.54 -24.20
C LYS A 82 -6.86 12.81 -23.07
N GLU A 83 -7.53 12.54 -21.96
CA GLU A 83 -6.96 11.77 -20.86
C GLU A 83 -6.72 10.31 -21.27
N LEU A 84 -7.67 9.70 -21.99
CA LEU A 84 -7.50 8.34 -22.51
C LEU A 84 -6.29 8.24 -23.45
N THR A 85 -6.21 9.12 -24.44
CA THR A 85 -5.10 9.14 -25.41
C THR A 85 -3.76 9.42 -24.73
N HIS A 86 -3.73 10.33 -23.75
CA HIS A 86 -2.54 10.60 -22.95
C HIS A 86 -2.11 9.38 -22.13
N ALA A 87 -3.04 8.70 -21.47
CA ALA A 87 -2.76 7.50 -20.68
C ALA A 87 -2.19 6.38 -21.56
N ILE A 88 -2.83 6.07 -22.70
CA ILE A 88 -2.37 5.03 -23.65
C ILE A 88 -0.97 5.35 -24.21
N LYS A 89 -0.67 6.64 -24.42
CA LYS A 89 0.65 7.08 -24.89
C LYS A 89 1.74 6.89 -23.84
N ASN A 90 1.43 7.10 -22.56
CA ASN A 90 2.40 7.07 -21.46
C ASN A 90 2.49 5.73 -20.73
N THR A 91 1.67 4.74 -21.08
CA THR A 91 1.80 3.39 -20.51
C THR A 91 3.09 2.73 -20.99
N SER A 92 3.65 1.83 -20.18
CA SER A 92 4.73 0.93 -20.63
C SER A 92 4.15 -0.40 -21.09
N ASN A 93 4.87 -1.11 -21.95
CA ASN A 93 4.44 -2.45 -22.38
C ASN A 93 4.67 -3.43 -21.24
N THR A 94 3.61 -3.75 -20.49
CA THR A 94 3.60 -4.83 -19.50
C THR A 94 2.98 -6.09 -20.08
N SER A 95 3.15 -7.22 -19.40
CA SER A 95 2.46 -8.46 -19.76
C SER A 95 0.94 -8.23 -19.81
N PRO A 96 0.24 -8.86 -20.76
CA PRO A 96 -1.20 -8.74 -20.90
C PRO A 96 -1.92 -9.37 -19.71
N GLY A 97 -3.14 -8.89 -19.47
CA GLY A 97 -4.04 -9.48 -18.49
C GLY A 97 -4.65 -10.80 -19.00
N PRO A 98 -5.58 -11.39 -18.22
CA PRO A 98 -6.32 -12.59 -18.65
C PRO A 98 -7.21 -12.38 -19.90
N ASP A 99 -7.41 -11.13 -20.31
CA ASP A 99 -8.09 -10.73 -21.54
C ASP A 99 -7.18 -10.75 -22.78
N ASP A 100 -5.88 -11.01 -22.60
CA ASP A 100 -4.83 -11.04 -23.62
C ASP A 100 -4.67 -9.71 -24.42
N VAL A 101 -5.17 -8.60 -23.88
CA VAL A 101 -5.10 -7.29 -24.53
C VAL A 101 -3.77 -6.60 -24.20
N HIS A 102 -2.96 -6.36 -25.22
CA HIS A 102 -1.70 -5.63 -25.09
C HIS A 102 -1.89 -4.12 -25.29
N TYR A 103 -1.08 -3.29 -24.60
CA TYR A 103 -1.07 -1.84 -24.81
C TYR A 103 -0.75 -1.44 -26.26
N GLU A 104 0.03 -2.24 -26.98
CA GLU A 104 0.30 -2.03 -28.42
C GLU A 104 -0.97 -2.11 -29.26
N MET A 105 -1.95 -2.93 -28.88
CA MET A 105 -3.24 -2.99 -29.59
C MET A 105 -4.02 -1.69 -29.40
N LEU A 106 -4.01 -1.14 -28.17
CA LEU A 106 -4.70 0.11 -27.84
C LEU A 106 -4.07 1.33 -28.53
N ARG A 107 -2.75 1.31 -28.76
CA ARG A 107 -2.04 2.37 -29.50
C ARG A 107 -2.34 2.37 -31.00
N ASN A 108 -2.64 1.20 -31.57
CA ASN A 108 -2.85 1.01 -33.00
C ASN A 108 -4.34 0.88 -33.37
N LEU A 109 -5.26 1.34 -32.51
CA LEU A 109 -6.67 1.36 -32.84
C LEU A 109 -6.93 2.27 -34.05
N PRO A 110 -7.77 1.83 -35.01
CA PRO A 110 -8.15 2.67 -36.13
C PRO A 110 -8.91 3.91 -35.62
N HIS A 111 -8.54 5.07 -36.16
CA HIS A 111 -9.18 6.36 -35.89
C HIS A 111 -10.52 6.51 -36.61
#